data_AF-A0A349UQ58-F1
#
_entry.id   AF-A0A349UQ58-F1
#
_cell.length_a   1.000
_cell.length_b   1.000
_cell.length_c   1.000
_cell.angle_alpha   90.00
_cell.angle_beta   90.00
_cell.angle_gamma   90.00
#
_symmetry.space_group_name_H-M   'P 1'
#
loop_
_entity.id
_entity.type
_entity.pdbx_description
1 polymer ?
#
loop_
_entity_poly.entity_id
_entity_poly.type
_entity_poly.pdbx_seq_one_letter_code
_entity_poly.pdbx_strand_id
1 'polypeptide(L)' 'MIAWQLFLNPMMLPSGLVLYLVIPLCVSVAVVYKTVRAPSLRRLWIEIPFAVVYMLAGLAALAVALFLIQEYCL' A
#
# COMPACT_ATOMS: atom_id res chain seq x y z
N MET A 1 -3.47 29.55 0.70
CA MET A 1 -2.17 28.85 0.75
C MET A 1 -2.14 27.83 1.92
N ILE A 2 -3.08 26.89 1.98
CA ILE A 2 -3.25 25.99 3.14
C ILE A 2 -2.58 24.62 2.92
N ALA A 3 -2.43 24.18 1.67
CA ALA A 3 -1.89 22.87 1.34
C ALA A 3 -0.44 22.64 1.79
N TRP A 4 0.41 23.67 1.85
CA TRP A 4 1.82 23.53 2.22
C TRP A 4 2.02 23.11 3.69
N GLN A 5 1.12 23.51 4.59
CA GLN A 5 1.23 23.18 6.01
C GLN A 5 1.07 21.67 6.29
N LEU A 6 0.36 20.95 5.42
CA LEU A 6 0.15 19.50 5.50
C LEU A 6 1.44 18.71 5.24
N PHE A 7 2.38 19.28 4.48
CA PHE A 7 3.68 18.65 4.21
C PHE A 7 4.72 18.97 5.29
N LEU A 8 4.58 20.10 5.98
CA LEU A 8 5.47 20.52 7.06
C LEU A 8 5.06 19.95 8.43
N ASN A 9 3.78 19.64 8.63
CA ASN A 9 3.27 19.06 9.86
C ASN A 9 2.70 17.67 9.57
N PRO A 10 3.48 16.60 9.79
CA PRO A 10 2.97 15.24 9.60
C PRO A 10 1.75 15.03 10.51
N MET A 11 0.59 14.86 9.90
CA MET A 11 -0.61 14.47 10.64
C MET A 11 -0.44 13.02 11.08
N MET A 12 -0.40 12.79 12.40
CA MET A 12 -0.47 11.44 12.95
C MET A 12 -1.85 10.87 12.62
N LEU A 13 -1.91 9.98 11.64
CA LEU A 13 -3.13 9.22 11.37
C LEU A 13 -3.36 8.22 12.52
N PRO A 14 -4.59 8.14 13.05
CA PRO A 14 -4.96 7.05 13.96
C PRO A 14 -4.68 5.71 13.29
N SER A 15 -4.03 4.78 14.01
CA SER A 15 -3.60 3.48 13.49
C SER A 15 -4.74 2.68 12.83
N GLY A 16 -5.98 2.83 13.31
CA GLY A 16 -7.17 2.24 12.70
C GLY A 16 -7.54 2.79 11.32
N LEU A 17 -7.27 4.08 11.04
CA LEU A 17 -7.58 4.73 9.76
C LEU A 17 -6.53 4.46 8.68
N VAL A 18 -5.30 4.09 9.08
CA VAL A 18 -4.22 3.79 8.14
C VAL A 18 -4.59 2.61 7.25
N LEU A 19 -5.11 1.52 7.83
CA LEU A 19 -5.51 0.34 7.05
C LEU A 19 -6.65 0.64 6.07
N TYR A 20 -7.62 1.47 6.48
CA TYR A 20 -8.71 1.92 5.59
C TYR A 20 -8.22 2.73 4.41
N LEU A 21 -7.04 3.35 4.48
CA LEU A 21 -6.46 4.14 3.41
C LEU A 21 -5.52 3.28 2.55
N VAL A 22 -4.71 2.44 3.18
CA VAL A 22 -3.73 1.57 2.52
C VAL A 22 -4.40 0.48 1.69
N ILE A 23 -5.42 -0.20 2.23
CA ILE A 23 -6.10 -1.32 1.53
C ILE A 23 -6.70 -0.88 0.18
N PRO A 24 -7.56 0.16 0.09
CA PRO A 24 -8.11 0.58 -1.20
C PRO A 24 -7.03 1.08 -2.15
N LEU A 25 -5.97 1.71 -1.64
CA LEU A 25 -4.86 2.19 -2.47
C LEU A 25 -4.06 1.03 -3.09
N CYS A 26 -3.77 -0.02 -2.31
CA CYS A 26 -3.18 -1.26 -2.82
C CYS A 26 -4.08 -1.93 -3.87
N VAL A 27 -5.40 -1.96 -3.62
CA VAL A 27 -6.37 -2.50 -4.59
C VAL A 27 -6.35 -1.69 -5.89
N SER A 28 -6.38 -0.36 -5.82
CA SER A 28 -6.31 0.52 -7.00
C SER A 28 -5.02 0.29 -7.79
N VAL A 29 -3.87 0.20 -7.14
CA VAL A 29 -2.58 -0.06 -7.81
C VAL A 29 -2.56 -1.45 -8.45
N ALA A 30 -3.07 -2.48 -7.76
CA ALA A 30 -3.15 -3.83 -8.31
C ALA A 30 -4.05 -3.91 -9.56
N VAL A 31 -5.20 -3.22 -9.53
CA VAL A 31 -6.12 -3.12 -10.67
C VAL A 31 -5.44 -2.41 -11.83
N VAL A 32 -4.85 -1.23 -11.63
CA VAL A 32 -4.18 -0.47 -12.69
C VAL A 32 -3.00 -1.27 -13.27
N TYR A 33 -2.15 -1.83 -12.41
CA TYR A 33 -0.98 -2.58 -12.85
C TYR A 33 -1.36 -3.82 -13.69
N LYS A 34 -2.38 -4.57 -13.26
CA LYS A 34 -2.82 -5.74 -14.02
C LYS A 34 -3.64 -5.40 -15.25
N THR A 35 -4.50 -4.39 -15.21
CA THR A 35 -5.27 -3.96 -16.39
C THR A 35 -4.37 -3.46 -17.51
N VAL A 36 -3.25 -2.81 -17.20
CA VAL A 36 -2.26 -2.37 -18.20
C VAL A 36 -1.45 -3.54 -18.78
N ARG A 37 -1.23 -4.63 -18.02
CA ARG A 37 -0.37 -5.77 -18.42
C ARG A 37 -1.11 -7.04 -18.88
N ALA A 38 -2.43 -7.13 -18.75
CA ALA A 38 -3.15 -8.38 -19.00
C ALA A 38 -3.78 -8.43 -20.41
N PRO A 39 -3.41 -9.43 -21.25
CA PRO A 39 -4.00 -9.62 -22.57
C PRO A 39 -5.42 -10.24 -22.54
N SER A 40 -5.95 -10.64 -21.36
CA SER A 40 -7.28 -11.26 -21.25
C SER A 40 -8.01 -10.93 -19.94
N LEU A 41 -9.22 -10.39 -20.05
CA LEU A 41 -10.08 -9.98 -18.92
C LEU A 41 -10.48 -11.13 -17.98
N ARG A 42 -10.51 -12.38 -18.48
CA ARG A 42 -11.05 -13.53 -17.72
C ARG A 42 -10.07 -14.05 -16.66
N ARG A 43 -8.76 -13.96 -16.90
CA ARG A 43 -7.75 -14.29 -15.90
C ARG A 43 -7.61 -13.20 -14.84
N LEU A 44 -7.90 -11.96 -15.21
CA LEU A 44 -7.77 -10.76 -14.37
C LEU A 44 -8.42 -10.92 -12.98
N TRP A 45 -9.62 -11.51 -12.91
CA TRP A 45 -10.40 -11.62 -11.66
C TRP A 45 -9.74 -12.51 -10.60
N ILE A 46 -9.04 -13.57 -11.00
CA ILE A 46 -8.27 -14.45 -10.08
C ILE A 46 -6.91 -13.84 -9.78
N GLU A 47 -6.40 -13.10 -10.74
CA GLU A 47 -5.06 -12.57 -10.74
C GLU A 47 -4.91 -11.27 -9.93
N ILE A 48 -5.99 -10.50 -9.75
CA ILE A 48 -6.08 -9.32 -8.89
C ILE A 48 -5.89 -9.65 -7.41
N PRO A 49 -6.63 -10.59 -6.78
CA PRO A 49 -6.45 -10.87 -5.35
C PRO A 49 -5.04 -11.38 -5.03
N PHE A 50 -4.43 -12.17 -5.92
CA PHE A 50 -3.03 -12.58 -5.77
C PHE A 50 -2.06 -11.39 -5.79
N ALA A 51 -2.28 -10.42 -6.68
CA ALA A 51 -1.45 -9.21 -6.73
C ALA A 51 -1.63 -8.35 -5.47
N VAL A 52 -2.86 -8.23 -4.96
CA VAL A 52 -3.16 -7.52 -3.71
C VAL A 52 -2.45 -8.20 -2.54
N VAL A 53 -2.56 -9.52 -2.41
CA VAL A 53 -1.86 -10.28 -1.34
C VAL A 53 -0.35 -10.11 -1.45
N TYR A 54 0.22 -10.16 -2.66
CA TYR A 54 1.65 -9.97 -2.88
C TYR A 54 2.11 -8.56 -2.45
N MET A 55 1.35 -7.52 -2.79
CA MET A 55 1.65 -6.14 -2.37
C MET A 55 1.54 -5.98 -0.85
N LEU A 56 0.50 -6.52 -0.22
CA LEU A 56 0.33 -6.48 1.24
C LEU A 56 1.46 -7.23 1.95
N ALA A 57 1.88 -8.39 1.42
CA ALA A 57 3.02 -9.14 1.96
C ALA A 57 4.33 -8.34 1.86
N GLY A 58 4.58 -7.68 0.73
CA GLY A 58 5.74 -6.81 0.57
C GLY A 58 5.74 -5.60 1.52
N LEU A 59 4.57 -4.99 1.72
CA LEU A 59 4.37 -3.89 2.67
C LEU A 59 4.60 -4.34 4.12
N ALA A 60 4.06 -5.50 4.50
CA ALA A 60 4.28 -6.08 5.82
C ALA A 60 5.77 -6.41 6.05
N ALA A 61 6.45 -7.00 5.05
CA ALA A 61 7.87 -7.28 5.13
C ALA A 61 8.71 -6.00 5.30
N LEU A 62 8.40 -4.95 4.55
CA LEU A 62 9.04 -3.64 4.70
C LEU A 62 8.77 -2.99 6.06
N ALA A 63 7.53 -3.07 6.55
CA ALA A 63 7.18 -2.54 7.87
C ALA A 63 7.96 -3.25 8.99
N VAL A 64 8.07 -4.58 8.92
CA VAL A 64 8.89 -5.37 9.85
C VAL A 64 10.36 -4.99 9.73
N ALA A 65 10.91 -4.89 8.51
CA ALA A 65 12.30 -4.51 8.31
C ALA A 65 12.60 -3.11 8.87
N LEU A 66 11.74 -2.13 8.62
CA LEU A 66 11.88 -0.77 9.16
C LEU A 66 11.75 -0.73 10.68
N PHE A 67 10.82 -1.51 11.24
CA PHE A 67 10.68 -1.64 12.69
C PHE A 67 11.96 -2.21 13.33
N LEU A 68 12.53 -3.27 12.74
CA LEU A 68 13.79 -3.84 13.21
C LEU A 68 14.94 -2.83 13.10
N ILE A 69 15.04 -2.07 12.00
CA ILE A 69 16.06 -1.02 11.85
C ILE A 69 15.87 0.06 12.92
N GLN A 70 14.64 0.49 13.18
CA GLN A 70 14.35 1.49 14.20
C GLN A 70 14.70 1.00 15.60
N GLU A 71 14.46 -0.27 15.93
CA GLU A 71 14.69 -0.78 17.29
C GLU A 71 16.14 -1.20 17.56
N TYR A 72 16.87 -1.63 16.53
CA TYR A 72 18.24 -2.14 16.69
C TYR A 72 19.34 -1.19 16.18
N CYS A 73 19.00 -0.17 15.40
CA CYS A 73 19.98 0.69 14.72
C CYS A 73 19.83 2.19 15.02
N LEU A 74 18.67 2.64 15.50
CA LEU A 74 18.39 4.02 15.95
C LEU A 74 18.20 4.07 17.47
#